data_AF-A0A1A0N0P2-F1
#
_entry.id   AF-A0A1A0N0P2-F1
#
_cell.length_a   1.000
_cell.length_b   1.000
_cell.length_c   1.000
_cell.angle_alpha   90.00
_cell.angle_beta   90.00
_cell.angle_gamma   90.00
#
_symmetry.space_group_name_H-M   'P 1'
#
loop_
_entity.id
_entity.type
_entity.pdbx_description
1 polymer ?
#
loop_
_entity_poly.entity_id
_entity_poly.type
_entity_poly.pdbx_seq_one_letter_code
_entity_poly.pdbx_strand_id
1 'polypeptide(L)'
;MATELTAADEIFHSPTDDPDWCESGWFGFSIPQRNINGFVYYFHDVRTGVCGGGPALWDPSGEEVYDCLFYDWRWRQPPSELAVTGLGVTSPAAAPPG
;
A
#
# COMPACT_ATOMS: atom_id res chain seq x y z
N MET A 1 5.52 -17.60 -21.59
CA MET A 1 5.77 -16.32 -22.26
C MET A 1 5.60 -15.25 -21.19
N ALA A 2 6.67 -14.56 -20.81
CA ALA A 2 6.56 -13.46 -19.84
C ALA A 2 6.12 -12.20 -20.59
N THR A 3 5.06 -11.57 -20.12
CA THR A 3 4.59 -10.28 -20.62
C THR A 3 5.62 -9.21 -20.29
N GLU A 4 5.86 -8.29 -21.22
CA GLU A 4 6.74 -7.13 -21.00
C GLU A 4 6.14 -6.23 -19.91
N LEU A 5 6.97 -5.84 -18.94
CA LEU A 5 6.59 -4.87 -17.92
C LEU A 5 6.58 -3.48 -18.53
N THR A 6 5.51 -2.74 -18.29
CA THR A 6 5.29 -1.40 -18.81
C THR A 6 5.13 -0.40 -17.67
N ALA A 7 5.19 0.90 -17.98
CA ALA A 7 4.92 1.94 -16.99
C ALA A 7 3.48 1.89 -16.42
N ALA A 8 2.54 1.23 -17.10
CA ALA A 8 1.19 1.03 -16.58
C ALA A 8 1.16 0.07 -15.38
N ASP A 9 2.15 -0.82 -15.27
CA ASP A 9 2.28 -1.77 -14.16
C ASP A 9 2.85 -1.10 -12.88
N GLU A 10 3.28 0.17 -12.98
CA GLU A 10 3.79 0.97 -11.85
C GLU A 10 2.71 1.81 -11.15
N ILE A 11 1.48 1.83 -11.70
CA ILE A 11 0.35 2.59 -11.16
C ILE A 11 -0.81 1.66 -10.79
N PHE A 12 -1.72 2.14 -9.93
CA PHE A 12 -2.98 1.45 -9.71
C PHE A 12 -3.78 1.41 -11.01
N HIS A 13 -4.33 0.24 -11.31
CA HIS A 13 -5.24 0.05 -12.42
C HIS A 13 -6.54 0.81 -12.16
N SER A 14 -7.19 1.23 -13.25
CA SER A 14 -8.54 1.78 -13.15
C SER A 14 -9.49 0.74 -12.54
N PRO A 15 -10.41 1.15 -11.65
CA PRO A 15 -11.43 0.26 -11.12
C PRO A 15 -12.27 -0.35 -12.25
N THR A 16 -12.74 -1.58 -12.05
CA THR A 16 -13.80 -2.15 -12.89
C THR A 16 -15.18 -1.71 -12.39
N ASP A 17 -16.25 -2.17 -13.05
CA ASP A 17 -17.63 -1.93 -12.60
C ASP A 17 -18.02 -2.73 -11.34
N ASP A 18 -17.09 -3.50 -10.75
CA ASP A 18 -17.32 -4.28 -9.53
C ASP A 18 -17.30 -3.35 -8.30
N PRO A 19 -18.41 -3.23 -7.54
CA PRO A 19 -18.48 -2.37 -6.36
C PRO A 19 -17.55 -2.82 -5.21
N ASP A 20 -17.10 -4.07 -5.23
CA ASP A 20 -16.16 -4.62 -4.25
C ASP A 20 -14.72 -4.66 -4.78
N TRP A 21 -14.45 -4.00 -5.92
CA TRP A 21 -13.11 -3.93 -6.49
C TRP A 21 -12.13 -3.31 -5.49
N CYS A 22 -11.03 -4.02 -5.28
CA CYS A 22 -9.91 -3.61 -4.46
C CYS A 22 -8.63 -4.09 -5.11
N GLU A 23 -7.68 -3.19 -5.30
CA GLU A 23 -6.36 -3.55 -5.77
C GLU A 23 -5.37 -3.58 -4.63
N SER A 24 -4.53 -4.60 -4.60
CA SER A 24 -3.47 -4.75 -3.59
C SER A 24 -2.17 -5.21 -4.20
N GLY A 25 -1.07 -4.71 -3.66
CA GLY A 25 0.27 -5.18 -3.95
C GLY A 25 0.95 -5.74 -2.71
N TRP A 26 1.74 -6.79 -2.92
CA TRP A 26 2.55 -7.41 -1.88
C TRP A 26 3.91 -7.80 -2.43
N PHE A 27 4.96 -7.48 -1.68
CA PHE A 27 6.26 -8.09 -1.92
C PHE A 27 6.94 -8.44 -0.60
N GLY A 28 7.46 -9.66 -0.54
CA GLY A 28 8.25 -10.18 0.57
C GLY A 28 9.74 -9.95 0.34
N PHE A 29 10.49 -9.82 1.42
CA PHE A 29 11.94 -9.78 1.40
C PHE A 29 12.53 -10.55 2.60
N SER A 30 13.79 -10.96 2.46
CA SER A 30 14.56 -11.58 3.52
C SER A 30 15.94 -10.93 3.60
N ILE A 31 16.44 -10.78 4.82
CA ILE A 31 17.79 -10.31 5.14
C ILE A 31 18.48 -11.43 5.94
N PRO A 32 18.98 -12.48 5.26
CA PRO A 32 19.49 -13.69 5.93
C PRO A 32 20.62 -13.41 6.91
N GLN A 33 21.49 -12.44 6.61
CA GLN A 33 22.61 -12.04 7.48
C GLN A 33 22.16 -11.48 8.84
N ARG A 34 20.88 -11.16 8.98
CA ARG A 34 20.26 -10.65 10.21
C ARG A 34 19.17 -11.57 10.76
N ASN A 35 18.91 -12.70 10.10
CA ASN A 35 17.75 -13.55 10.36
C ASN A 35 16.42 -12.77 10.36
N ILE A 36 16.28 -11.79 9.46
CA ILE A 36 15.07 -10.98 9.35
C ILE A 36 14.30 -11.38 8.09
N ASN A 37 12.98 -11.49 8.21
CA ASN A 37 12.05 -11.57 7.10
C ASN A 37 10.98 -10.49 7.25
N GLY A 38 10.42 -10.07 6.13
CA GLY A 38 9.36 -9.08 6.15
C GLY A 38 8.63 -8.98 4.83
N PHE A 39 7.65 -8.10 4.82
CA PHE A 39 6.90 -7.75 3.64
C PHE A 39 6.51 -6.28 3.64
N VAL A 40 6.12 -5.79 2.48
CA VAL A 40 5.32 -4.59 2.32
C VAL A 40 4.02 -4.99 1.64
N TYR A 41 2.89 -4.61 2.23
CA TYR A 41 1.56 -4.79 1.67
C TYR A 41 0.89 -3.42 1.54
N TYR A 42 0.18 -3.19 0.46
CA TYR A 42 -0.67 -2.02 0.29
C TYR A 42 -1.95 -2.39 -0.45
N PHE A 43 -3.03 -1.66 -0.19
CA PHE A 43 -4.31 -1.83 -0.87
C PHE A 43 -4.99 -0.49 -1.15
N HIS A 44 -5.88 -0.48 -2.15
CA HIS A 44 -6.77 0.61 -2.49
C HIS A 44 -8.21 0.08 -2.60
N ASP A 45 -9.07 0.51 -1.66
CA ASP A 45 -10.50 0.19 -1.64
C ASP A 45 -11.26 1.33 -2.34
N VAL A 46 -11.82 1.07 -3.51
CA VAL A 46 -12.56 2.06 -4.32
C VAL A 46 -13.88 2.46 -3.69
N ARG A 47 -14.54 1.55 -2.98
CA ARG A 47 -15.83 1.81 -2.31
C ARG A 47 -15.67 2.86 -1.21
N THR A 48 -14.53 2.86 -0.51
CA THR A 48 -14.24 3.84 0.55
C THR A 48 -13.29 4.96 0.11
N GLY A 49 -12.63 4.82 -1.04
CA GLY A 49 -11.57 5.72 -1.51
C GLY A 49 -10.34 5.70 -0.59
N VAL A 50 -10.14 4.63 0.18
CA VAL A 50 -9.10 4.54 1.20
C VAL A 50 -7.96 3.67 0.72
N CYS A 51 -6.75 4.18 0.87
CA CYS A 51 -5.53 3.37 0.83
C CYS A 51 -5.12 2.92 2.23
N GLY A 52 -4.53 1.75 2.31
CA GLY A 52 -3.96 1.24 3.56
C GLY A 52 -2.88 0.21 3.33
N GLY A 53 -2.38 -0.33 4.44
CA GLY A 53 -1.31 -1.32 4.48
C GLY A 53 -0.10 -0.82 5.27
N GLY A 54 1.04 -1.43 5.02
CA GLY A 54 2.29 -1.09 5.68
C GLY A 54 3.31 -2.23 5.62
N PRO A 55 4.54 -1.94 6.07
CA PRO A 55 5.57 -2.93 6.27
C PRO A 55 5.37 -3.69 7.59
N ALA A 56 5.82 -4.94 7.59
CA ALA A 56 6.01 -5.72 8.82
C ALA A 56 7.26 -6.59 8.72
N LEU A 57 8.03 -6.66 9.81
CA LEU A 57 9.29 -7.39 9.89
C LEU A 57 9.30 -8.28 11.14
N TRP A 58 9.87 -9.48 10.98
CA TRP A 58 10.09 -10.45 12.03
C TRP A 58 11.57 -10.80 12.13
N ASP A 59 11.99 -11.09 13.35
CA ASP A 59 13.22 -11.84 13.65
C ASP A 59 12.83 -13.13 14.39
N PRO A 60 13.79 -14.01 14.79
CA PRO A 60 13.44 -15.27 15.45
C PRO A 60 12.80 -15.15 16.84
N SER A 61 12.58 -13.95 17.37
CA SER A 61 11.99 -13.75 18.69
C SER A 61 10.45 -13.73 18.70
N GLY A 62 9.82 -13.64 17.53
CA GLY A 62 8.36 -13.60 17.39
C GLY A 62 7.85 -14.24 16.11
N GLU A 63 6.58 -14.64 16.11
CA GLU A 63 5.90 -15.29 14.99
C GLU A 63 4.57 -14.60 14.63
N GLU A 64 4.12 -13.67 15.48
CA GLU A 64 2.82 -13.01 15.45
C GLU A 64 2.98 -11.51 15.22
N VAL A 65 1.88 -10.79 15.00
CA VAL A 65 1.93 -9.33 14.78
C VAL A 65 2.34 -8.57 16.05
N TYR A 66 1.91 -9.05 17.22
CA TYR A 66 2.17 -8.36 18.50
C TYR A 66 3.58 -8.59 19.05
N ASP A 67 4.33 -9.55 18.51
CA ASP A 67 5.71 -9.86 18.90
C ASP A 67 6.70 -9.70 17.73
N CYS A 68 6.29 -9.06 16.63
CA CYS A 68 7.16 -8.78 15.51
C CYS A 68 8.18 -7.67 15.82
N LEU A 69 9.28 -7.64 15.06
CA LEU A 69 10.35 -6.66 15.20
C LEU A 69 9.90 -5.24 14.81
N PHE A 70 9.02 -5.13 13.81
CA PHE A 70 8.50 -3.86 13.34
C PHE A 70 7.12 -4.02 12.72
N TYR A 71 6.20 -3.12 13.07
CA TYR A 71 4.85 -3.07 12.52
C TYR A 71 4.40 -1.61 12.35
N ASP A 72 4.18 -1.18 11.11
CA ASP A 72 3.57 0.14 10.82
C ASP A 72 2.36 -0.01 9.90
N TRP A 73 1.40 -0.83 10.33
CA TRP A 73 0.16 -1.03 9.59
C TRP A 73 -0.81 0.12 9.80
N ARG A 74 -1.21 0.76 8.71
CA ARG A 74 -2.25 1.80 8.71
C ARG A 74 -3.44 1.36 7.87
N TRP A 75 -4.59 1.22 8.52
CA TRP A 75 -5.85 0.97 7.83
C TRP A 75 -6.33 2.12 6.97
N ARG A 76 -5.89 3.34 7.28
CA ARG A 76 -6.19 4.55 6.52
C ARG A 76 -4.93 5.37 6.40
N GLN A 77 -4.47 5.57 5.17
CA GLN A 77 -3.42 6.51 4.86
C GLN A 77 -4.04 7.77 4.25
N PRO A 78 -3.46 8.95 4.48
CA PRO A 78 -3.85 10.15 3.75
C PRO A 78 -3.69 9.90 2.24
N PRO A 79 -4.51 10.52 1.39
CA PRO A 79 -4.37 10.39 -0.06
C PRO A 79 -2.93 10.74 -0.45
N SER A 80 -2.27 9.86 -1.20
CA SER A 80 -1.00 10.22 -1.83
C SER A 80 -1.27 11.29 -2.88
N GLU A 81 -0.34 12.22 -3.09
CA GLU A 81 -0.48 13.29 -4.10
C GLU A 81 -0.68 12.72 -5.53
N LEU A 82 -0.28 11.46 -5.75
CA LEU A 82 -0.50 10.68 -6.97
C LEU A 82 -1.96 10.17 -7.10
N ALA A 83 -2.62 9.82 -5.99
CA ALA A 83 -4.05 9.46 -5.99
C ALA A 83 -4.94 10.68 -6.28
N VAL A 84 -4.50 11.89 -5.88
CA VAL A 84 -5.19 13.17 -6.13
C VAL A 84 -5.24 13.50 -7.62
N THR A 85 -4.18 13.21 -8.37
CA THR A 85 -4.07 13.57 -9.80
C THR A 85 -4.64 12.50 -10.75
N GLY A 86 -4.62 11.21 -10.39
CA GLY A 86 -5.13 10.12 -11.23
C GLY A 86 -6.65 9.86 -11.15
N LEU A 87 -7.31 10.21 -10.04
CA LEU A 87 -8.74 9.93 -9.80
C LEU A 87 -9.65 11.16 -9.92
N GLY A 88 -9.11 12.32 -10.33
CA GLY A 88 -9.89 13.56 -10.39
C GLY A 88 -10.40 14.07 -9.04
N VAL A 89 -9.88 13.54 -7.93
CA VAL A 89 -10.20 14.00 -6.58
C VAL A 89 -9.36 15.24 -6.31
N THR A 90 -9.96 16.43 -6.43
CA THR A 90 -9.29 17.68 -6.10
C THR A 90 -8.89 17.67 -4.62
N SER A 91 -7.60 17.91 -4.34
CA SER A 91 -7.15 18.22 -2.99
C SER A 91 -8.04 19.31 -2.37
N PRO A 92 -8.51 19.20 -1.11
CA PRO A 92 -9.16 20.32 -0.46
C PRO A 92 -8.12 21.44 -0.39
N ALA A 93 -8.43 22.56 -1.06
CA ALA A 93 -7.57 23.72 -1.12
C ALA A 93 -7.03 24.03 0.29
N ALA A 94 -5.70 24.08 0.41
CA ALA A 94 -5.06 24.54 1.64
C ALA A 94 -5.67 25.90 2.00
N ALA A 95 -6.30 25.98 3.17
CA ALA A 95 -6.85 27.23 3.67
C ALA A 95 -5.73 28.28 3.71
N PRO A 96 -5.96 29.51 3.22
CA PRO A 96 -4.93 30.53 3.22
C PRO A 96 -4.52 30.88 4.65
N PRO A 97 -3.25 31.21 4.90
CA PRO A 97 -2.80 31.66 6.21
C PRO A 97 -3.50 32.99 6.55
N GLY A 98 -4.11 33.02 7.74
CA GLY A 98 -4.64 34.24 8.35
C GLY A 98 -3.57 35.09 9.03
#